data_AF-A0A930ALS5-F1
#
_entry.id   AF-A0A930ALS5-F1
#
_cell.length_a   1.000
_cell.length_b   1.000
_cell.length_c   1.000
_cell.angle_alpha   90.00
_cell.angle_beta   90.00
_cell.angle_gamma   90.00
#
_symmetry.space_group_name_H-M   'P 1'
#
loop_
_entity.id
_entity.type
_entity.pdbx_description
1 polymer ?
#
loop_
_entity_poly.entity_id
_entity_poly.type
_entity_poly.pdbx_seq_one_letter_code
_entity_poly.pdbx_strand_id
1 'polypeptide(L)'
;MDVKQETQKIAAVVLFKDLHAKQMDVYDVLAAFISGVIVKKGIIRFTTVDMGKNLEEFFGFDSIPQNVIKNAIKRTDITYYKDGYYNVKRDSVSCESSSIGYSLEEEIAKNDKIINNACRFIEEKWGEKLTATEREEITRSFCSFLLDSKCESKYIAEVASYIISLEGTEDQKRIEEITEGVYQYA
;
A
#
# COMPACT_ATOMS: atom_id res chain seq x y z
N MET A 1 13.25 -3.27 -7.30
CA MET A 1 11.91 -2.90 -6.78
C MET A 1 12.04 -1.47 -6.27
N ASP A 2 11.12 -0.58 -6.64
CA ASP A 2 11.17 0.84 -6.24
C ASP A 2 10.72 0.97 -4.77
N VAL A 3 11.44 1.74 -3.96
CA VAL A 3 11.12 1.99 -2.54
C VAL A 3 9.68 2.49 -2.36
N LYS A 4 9.20 3.26 -3.34
CA LYS A 4 7.83 3.75 -3.38
C LYS A 4 6.78 2.63 -3.47
N GLN A 5 7.11 1.52 -4.12
CA GLN A 5 6.22 0.36 -4.22
C GLN A 5 6.11 -0.38 -2.88
N GLU A 6 7.18 -0.39 -2.08
CA GLU A 6 7.17 -1.06 -0.77
C GLU A 6 6.33 -0.31 0.26
N THR A 7 6.41 1.03 0.30
CA THR A 7 5.58 1.84 1.20
C THR A 7 4.09 1.78 0.82
N GLN A 8 3.81 1.66 -0.48
CA GLN A 8 2.46 1.44 -1.02
C GLN A 8 1.90 0.06 -0.63
N LYS A 9 2.70 -1.00 -0.65
CA LYS A 9 2.28 -2.33 -0.20
C LYS A 9 1.82 -2.30 1.26
N ILE A 10 2.59 -1.66 2.13
CA ILE A 10 2.24 -1.54 3.55
C ILE A 10 0.95 -0.74 3.73
N ALA A 11 0.79 0.37 3.00
CA ALA A 11 -0.43 1.16 3.03
C ALA A 11 -1.66 0.36 2.56
N ALA A 12 -1.47 -0.48 1.54
CA ALA A 12 -2.52 -1.37 1.06
C ALA A 12 -2.93 -2.43 2.09
N VAL A 13 -1.98 -2.99 2.85
CA VAL A 13 -2.28 -3.94 3.93
C VAL A 13 -3.11 -3.30 5.04
N VAL A 14 -2.73 -2.10 5.49
CA VAL A 14 -3.49 -1.35 6.52
C VAL A 14 -4.89 -1.03 6.03
N LEU A 15 -5.01 -0.50 4.82
CA LEU A 15 -6.29 -0.15 4.22
C LEU A 15 -7.17 -1.39 4.00
N PHE A 16 -6.58 -2.53 3.63
CA PHE A 16 -7.30 -3.79 3.51
C PHE A 16 -7.89 -4.23 4.85
N LYS A 17 -7.12 -4.15 5.95
CA LYS A 17 -7.59 -4.44 7.31
C LYS A 17 -8.75 -3.53 7.71
N ASP A 18 -8.62 -2.21 7.48
CA ASP A 18 -9.65 -1.22 7.81
C ASP A 18 -10.95 -1.43 7.03
N LEU A 19 -10.85 -1.79 5.74
CA LEU A 19 -12.01 -2.07 4.91
C LEU A 19 -12.67 -3.39 5.29
N HIS A 20 -11.89 -4.42 5.61
CA HIS A 20 -12.43 -5.71 6.08
C HIS A 20 -13.11 -5.59 7.45
N ALA A 21 -12.54 -4.79 8.37
CA ALA A 21 -13.15 -4.50 9.67
C ALA A 21 -14.51 -3.79 9.56
N LYS A 22 -14.76 -3.09 8.44
CA LYS A 22 -16.05 -2.47 8.11
C LYS A 22 -17.09 -3.46 7.54
N GLN A 23 -16.85 -4.78 7.62
CA GLN A 23 -17.70 -5.85 7.07
C GLN A 23 -17.88 -5.82 5.54
N MET A 24 -16.97 -5.17 4.82
CA MET A 24 -16.95 -5.25 3.36
C MET A 24 -16.46 -6.63 2.93
N ASP A 25 -17.14 -7.24 1.95
CA ASP A 25 -16.65 -8.51 1.42
C ASP A 25 -15.41 -8.29 0.53
N VAL A 26 -14.68 -9.36 0.24
CA VAL A 26 -13.41 -9.31 -0.51
C VAL A 26 -13.55 -8.60 -1.87
N TYR A 27 -14.73 -8.64 -2.51
CA TYR A 27 -14.96 -7.96 -3.78
C TYR A 27 -15.23 -6.47 -3.61
N ASP A 28 -15.87 -6.05 -2.52
CA ASP A 28 -16.05 -4.63 -2.19
C ASP A 28 -14.71 -3.98 -1.87
N VAL A 29 -13.86 -4.70 -1.12
CA VAL A 29 -12.48 -4.28 -0.85
C VAL A 29 -11.70 -4.17 -2.16
N LEU A 30 -11.74 -5.20 -3.01
CA LEU A 30 -11.03 -5.16 -4.30
C LEU A 30 -11.58 -4.07 -5.24
N ALA A 31 -12.88 -3.79 -5.22
CA ALA A 31 -13.49 -2.71 -5.99
C ALA A 31 -12.97 -1.32 -5.54
N ALA A 32 -12.75 -1.15 -4.24
CA ALA A 32 -12.15 0.04 -3.67
C ALA A 32 -10.72 0.27 -4.22
N PHE A 33 -9.87 -0.77 -4.19
CA PHE A 33 -8.51 -0.70 -4.74
C PHE A 33 -8.48 -0.43 -6.25
N ILE A 34 -9.36 -1.08 -7.02
CA ILE A 34 -9.49 -0.86 -8.47
C ILE A 34 -9.88 0.59 -8.76
N SER A 35 -10.82 1.15 -7.99
CA SER A 35 -11.24 2.54 -8.13
C SER A 35 -10.08 3.50 -7.84
N GLY A 36 -9.33 3.26 -6.77
CA GLY A 36 -8.14 4.05 -6.43
C GLY A 36 -7.08 4.05 -7.55
N VAL A 37 -6.79 2.89 -8.14
CA VAL A 37 -5.87 2.77 -9.28
C VAL A 37 -6.34 3.58 -10.48
N ILE A 38 -7.63 3.47 -10.83
CA ILE A 38 -8.21 4.19 -11.97
C ILE A 38 -8.03 5.69 -11.81
N VAL A 39 -8.38 6.22 -10.63
CA VAL A 39 -8.26 7.66 -10.32
C VAL A 39 -6.79 8.09 -10.35
N LYS A 40 -5.92 7.35 -9.67
CA LYS A 40 -4.51 7.75 -9.48
C LYS A 40 -3.71 7.71 -10.77
N LYS A 41 -3.94 6.70 -11.62
CA LYS A 41 -3.27 6.55 -12.92
C LYS A 41 -3.99 7.29 -14.06
N GLY A 42 -5.14 7.90 -13.80
CA GLY A 42 -5.94 8.56 -14.83
C GLY A 42 -6.38 7.60 -15.95
N ILE A 43 -6.70 6.35 -15.59
CA ILE A 43 -7.03 5.31 -16.57
C ILE A 43 -8.39 5.63 -17.19
N ILE A 44 -8.46 5.68 -18.52
CA ILE A 44 -9.71 5.96 -19.25
C ILE A 44 -10.35 4.66 -19.76
N ARG A 45 -9.53 3.65 -20.08
CA ARG A 45 -9.97 2.32 -20.49
C ARG A 45 -8.94 1.24 -20.12
N PHE A 46 -9.38 0.01 -19.86
CA PHE A 46 -8.51 -1.10 -19.47
C PHE A 46 -9.16 -2.48 -19.73
N THR A 47 -8.34 -3.53 -19.78
CA THR A 47 -8.77 -4.93 -19.70
C THR A 47 -8.59 -5.47 -18.27
N THR A 48 -9.17 -6.62 -17.95
CA THR A 48 -8.93 -7.26 -16.64
C THR A 48 -7.47 -7.67 -16.45
N VAL A 49 -6.75 -7.98 -17.55
CA VAL A 49 -5.31 -8.28 -17.52
C VAL A 49 -4.53 -7.02 -17.16
N ASP A 50 -4.85 -5.89 -17.79
CA ASP A 50 -4.23 -4.61 -17.45
C ASP A 50 -4.48 -4.27 -15.98
N MET A 51 -5.71 -4.41 -15.50
CA MET A 51 -6.03 -4.12 -14.09
C MET A 51 -5.28 -5.02 -13.12
N GLY A 52 -5.15 -6.33 -13.42
CA GLY A 52 -4.33 -7.24 -12.62
C GLY A 52 -2.89 -6.76 -12.49
N LYS A 53 -2.25 -6.40 -13.60
CA LYS A 53 -0.89 -5.82 -13.58
C LYS A 53 -0.82 -4.52 -12.80
N ASN A 54 -1.83 -3.65 -12.92
CA ASN A 54 -1.84 -2.39 -12.18
C ASN A 54 -1.95 -2.62 -10.66
N LEU A 55 -2.75 -3.60 -10.23
CA LEU A 55 -2.89 -3.98 -8.82
C LEU A 55 -1.60 -4.61 -8.27
N GLU A 56 -0.94 -5.46 -9.06
CA GLU A 56 0.39 -5.99 -8.75
C GLU A 56 1.43 -4.86 -8.62
N GLU A 57 1.51 -3.97 -9.61
CA GLU A 57 2.47 -2.86 -9.61
C GLU A 57 2.27 -1.86 -8.48
N PHE A 58 1.02 -1.56 -8.10
CA PHE A 58 0.69 -0.56 -7.09
C PHE A 58 0.62 -1.13 -5.67
N PHE A 59 0.14 -2.36 -5.52
CA PHE A 59 -0.18 -2.93 -4.21
C PHE A 59 0.49 -4.27 -3.94
N GLY A 60 1.22 -4.85 -4.91
CA GLY A 60 1.80 -6.18 -4.78
C GLY A 60 0.77 -7.30 -4.74
N PHE A 61 -0.44 -7.06 -5.24
CA PHE A 61 -1.45 -8.11 -5.32
C PHE A 61 -1.17 -9.06 -6.48
N ASP A 62 -0.31 -10.04 -6.20
CA ASP A 62 0.11 -11.00 -7.20
C ASP A 62 -0.98 -12.05 -7.44
N SER A 63 -1.09 -12.50 -8.69
CA SER A 63 -1.89 -13.68 -9.08
C SER A 63 -3.40 -13.63 -8.78
N ILE A 64 -4.03 -12.43 -8.71
CA ILE A 64 -5.50 -12.36 -8.59
C ILE A 64 -6.17 -12.96 -9.84
N PRO A 65 -7.07 -13.95 -9.70
CA PRO A 65 -7.78 -14.52 -10.84
C PRO A 65 -8.61 -13.49 -11.60
N GLN A 66 -8.58 -13.56 -12.93
CA GLN A 66 -9.27 -12.61 -13.81
C GLN A 66 -10.79 -12.51 -13.54
N ASN A 67 -11.42 -13.63 -13.15
CA ASN A 67 -12.84 -13.65 -12.78
C ASN A 67 -13.13 -12.89 -11.49
N VAL A 68 -12.19 -12.88 -10.54
CA VAL A 68 -12.30 -12.13 -9.28
C VAL A 68 -12.19 -10.63 -9.57
N ILE A 69 -11.20 -10.23 -10.37
CA ILE A 69 -11.05 -8.85 -10.85
C ILE A 69 -12.32 -8.40 -11.58
N LYS A 70 -12.84 -9.21 -12.49
CA LYS A 70 -14.08 -8.92 -13.24
C LYS A 70 -15.28 -8.70 -12.33
N ASN A 71 -15.42 -9.49 -11.27
CA ASN A 71 -16.52 -9.33 -10.31
C ASN A 71 -16.36 -8.05 -9.48
N ALA A 72 -15.15 -7.73 -9.03
CA ALA A 72 -14.87 -6.49 -8.32
C ALA A 72 -15.11 -5.25 -9.19
N ILE A 73 -14.70 -5.25 -10.47
CA ILE A 73 -14.95 -4.12 -11.39
C ILE A 73 -16.45 -3.80 -11.47
N LYS A 74 -17.32 -4.82 -11.51
CA LYS A 74 -18.77 -4.60 -11.55
C LYS A 74 -19.30 -3.86 -10.33
N ARG A 75 -18.68 -4.04 -9.17
CA ARG A 75 -19.08 -3.39 -7.91
C ARG A 75 -18.61 -1.95 -7.80
N THR A 76 -17.66 -1.53 -8.63
CA THR A 76 -17.21 -0.12 -8.65
C THR A 76 -18.27 0.84 -9.16
N ASP A 77 -19.18 0.37 -10.04
CA ASP A 77 -20.13 1.18 -10.81
C ASP A 77 -19.54 2.43 -11.55
N ILE A 78 -18.21 2.54 -11.67
CA ILE A 78 -17.55 3.65 -12.39
C ILE A 78 -17.16 3.29 -13.82
N THR A 79 -17.50 2.09 -14.29
CA THR A 79 -17.10 1.60 -15.62
C THR A 79 -18.27 1.00 -16.40
N TYR A 80 -18.11 0.94 -17.73
CA TYR A 80 -18.99 0.18 -18.63
C TYR A 80 -18.15 -0.65 -19.60
N TYR A 81 -18.63 -1.83 -19.98
CA TYR A 81 -17.92 -2.72 -20.89
C TYR A 81 -18.32 -2.48 -22.34
N LYS A 82 -17.36 -2.17 -23.21
CA LYS A 82 -17.59 -1.93 -24.64
C LYS A 82 -16.32 -2.26 -25.45
N ASP A 83 -16.50 -2.89 -26.61
CA ASP A 83 -15.45 -3.20 -27.58
C ASP A 83 -14.25 -3.98 -26.99
N GLY A 84 -14.51 -4.86 -26.02
CA GLY A 84 -13.47 -5.65 -25.35
C GLY A 84 -12.83 -4.98 -24.12
N TYR A 85 -13.17 -3.73 -23.84
CA TYR A 85 -12.57 -2.92 -22.77
C TYR A 85 -13.59 -2.48 -21.72
N TYR A 86 -13.12 -2.30 -20.49
CA TYR A 86 -13.79 -1.49 -19.48
C TYR A 86 -13.45 -0.03 -19.74
N ASN A 87 -14.46 0.81 -19.92
CA ASN A 87 -14.34 2.24 -20.15
C ASN A 87 -14.84 2.98 -18.92
N VAL A 88 -14.08 3.97 -18.45
CA VAL A 88 -14.42 4.74 -17.25
C VAL A 88 -15.50 5.78 -17.59
N LYS A 89 -16.57 5.85 -16.79
CA LYS A 89 -17.64 6.84 -16.96
C LYS A 89 -17.06 8.21 -16.59
N ARG A 90 -17.15 9.19 -17.50
CA ARG A 90 -16.46 10.49 -17.38
C ARG A 90 -16.92 11.31 -16.15
N ASP A 91 -18.15 11.10 -15.70
CA ASP A 91 -18.79 11.86 -14.62
C ASP A 91 -18.75 11.13 -13.26
N SER A 92 -18.29 9.87 -13.20
CA SER A 92 -18.30 9.06 -11.97
C SER A 92 -17.03 9.17 -11.12
N VAL A 93 -16.06 9.99 -11.54
CA VAL A 93 -14.75 10.15 -10.89
C VAL A 93 -14.79 11.22 -9.78
N SER A 94 -15.93 11.87 -9.55
CA SER A 94 -15.98 13.13 -8.79
C SER A 94 -16.47 13.07 -7.33
N CYS A 95 -17.11 12.00 -6.83
CA CYS A 95 -17.77 12.11 -5.51
C CYS A 95 -17.59 10.99 -4.46
N GLU A 96 -17.47 9.71 -4.81
CA GLU A 96 -17.40 8.64 -3.77
C GLU A 96 -16.19 7.70 -3.91
N SER A 97 -15.78 7.39 -5.14
CA SER A 97 -14.56 6.61 -5.47
C SER A 97 -13.25 7.33 -5.10
N SER A 98 -13.34 8.64 -4.86
CA SER A 98 -12.25 9.49 -4.39
C SER A 98 -11.89 9.23 -2.92
N SER A 99 -12.84 8.79 -2.08
CA SER A 99 -12.62 8.58 -0.64
C SER A 99 -11.50 7.57 -0.32
N ILE A 100 -11.48 6.43 -1.03
CA ILE A 100 -10.45 5.39 -0.86
C ILE A 100 -9.10 5.83 -1.42
N GLY A 101 -9.09 6.54 -2.55
CA GLY A 101 -7.86 7.13 -3.10
C GLY A 101 -7.20 8.08 -2.10
N TYR A 102 -8.00 8.91 -1.43
CA TYR A 102 -7.54 9.78 -0.34
C TYR A 102 -7.09 8.98 0.89
N SER A 103 -7.84 7.97 1.32
CA SER A 103 -7.44 7.12 2.45
C SER A 103 -6.11 6.40 2.18
N LEU A 104 -5.90 5.90 0.97
CA LEU A 104 -4.63 5.29 0.58
C LEU A 104 -3.47 6.30 0.61
N GLU A 105 -3.67 7.51 0.11
CA GLU A 105 -2.64 8.56 0.15
C GLU A 105 -2.32 8.99 1.59
N GLU A 106 -3.33 9.07 2.46
CA GLU A 106 -3.14 9.31 3.89
C GLU A 106 -2.31 8.20 4.53
N GLU A 107 -2.61 6.94 4.23
CA GLU A 107 -1.85 5.80 4.74
C GLU A 107 -0.42 5.76 4.20
N ILE A 108 -0.20 6.09 2.92
CA ILE A 108 1.14 6.24 2.35
C ILE A 108 1.90 7.36 3.07
N ALA A 109 1.29 8.52 3.27
CA ALA A 109 1.93 9.66 3.93
C ALA A 109 2.30 9.34 5.39
N LYS A 110 1.44 8.60 6.11
CA LYS A 110 1.73 8.12 7.47
C LYS A 110 2.90 7.12 7.47
N ASN A 111 2.96 6.21 6.50
CA ASN A 111 4.06 5.25 6.38
C ASN A 111 5.39 5.96 6.07
N ASP A 112 5.38 6.86 5.08
CA ASP A 112 6.54 7.67 4.71
C ASP A 112 7.04 8.49 5.92
N LYS A 113 6.14 9.00 6.76
CA LYS A 113 6.51 9.73 7.99
C LYS A 113 7.30 8.85 8.96
N ILE A 114 6.83 7.64 9.24
CA ILE A 114 7.51 6.72 10.18
C ILE A 114 8.87 6.29 9.64
N ILE A 115 8.95 5.98 8.34
CA ILE A 115 10.21 5.61 7.68
C ILE A 115 11.20 6.78 7.69
N ASN A 116 10.74 8.01 7.44
CA ASN A 116 11.59 9.20 7.52
C ASN A 116 12.06 9.48 8.95
N ASN A 117 11.24 9.18 9.96
CA ASN A 117 11.63 9.25 11.36
C ASN A 117 12.71 8.19 11.68
N ALA A 118 12.59 6.97 11.15
CA ALA A 118 13.63 5.94 11.27
C ALA A 118 14.97 6.41 10.69
N CYS A 119 14.96 6.95 9.46
CA CYS A 119 16.16 7.50 8.84
C CYS A 119 16.79 8.60 9.69
N ARG A 120 15.98 9.50 10.27
CA ARG A 120 16.46 10.60 11.11
C ARG A 120 17.07 10.10 12.42
N PHE A 121 16.43 9.12 13.05
CA PHE A 121 16.96 8.48 14.27
C PHE A 121 18.34 7.87 14.01
N ILE A 122 18.54 7.24 12.85
CA ILE A 122 19.82 6.65 12.46
C ILE A 122 20.87 7.74 12.20
N GLU A 123 20.50 8.81 11.48
CA GLU A 123 21.39 9.98 11.29
C GLU A 123 21.84 10.60 12.62
N GLU A 124 20.91 10.75 13.56
CA GLU A 124 21.20 11.28 14.90
C GLU A 124 22.11 10.35 15.70
N LYS A 125 21.91 9.03 15.60
CA LYS A 125 22.71 8.02 16.29
C LYS A 125 24.14 7.93 15.73
N TRP A 126 24.33 8.08 14.43
CA TRP A 126 25.64 8.03 13.78
C TRP A 126 26.35 9.39 13.78
N GLY A 127 25.62 10.50 13.94
CA GLY A 127 26.16 11.84 13.87
C GLY A 127 26.50 12.30 12.46
N GLU A 128 25.97 11.63 11.43
CA GLU A 128 26.21 11.93 10.02
C GLU A 128 24.93 11.82 9.19
N LYS A 129 24.94 12.41 7.99
CA LYS A 129 23.80 12.35 7.07
C LYS A 129 23.86 11.09 6.23
N LEU A 130 22.73 10.40 6.14
CA LEU A 130 22.57 9.25 5.27
C LEU A 130 22.60 9.69 3.81
N THR A 131 23.33 8.95 3.00
CA THR A 131 23.27 9.06 1.55
C THR A 131 21.91 8.60 1.02
N ALA A 132 21.59 8.97 -0.23
CA ALA A 132 20.36 8.52 -0.88
C ALA A 132 20.25 6.98 -0.92
N THR A 133 21.36 6.29 -1.22
CA THR A 133 21.42 4.83 -1.26
C THR A 133 21.16 4.22 0.11
N GLU A 134 21.72 4.78 1.19
CA GLU A 134 21.49 4.26 2.54
C GLU A 134 20.06 4.48 3.00
N ARG A 135 19.45 5.63 2.67
CA ARG A 135 18.03 5.87 2.92
C ARG A 135 17.14 4.86 2.21
N GLU A 136 17.45 4.52 0.96
CA GLU A 136 16.73 3.48 0.24
C GLU A 136 16.89 2.12 0.91
N GLU A 137 18.12 1.72 1.27
CA GLU A 137 18.40 0.44 1.92
C GLU A 137 17.73 0.32 3.31
N ILE A 138 17.76 1.40 4.10
CA ILE A 138 17.04 1.48 5.38
C ILE A 138 15.54 1.36 5.17
N THR A 139 14.99 2.04 4.15
CA THR A 139 13.57 1.94 3.85
C THR A 139 13.19 0.51 3.48
N ARG A 140 13.97 -0.16 2.62
CA ARG A 140 13.73 -1.57 2.28
C ARG A 140 13.81 -2.47 3.49
N SER A 141 14.80 -2.25 4.36
CA SER A 141 14.97 -2.99 5.61
C SER A 141 13.75 -2.82 6.53
N PHE A 142 13.25 -1.59 6.65
CA PHE A 142 12.10 -1.25 7.46
C PHE A 142 10.81 -1.86 6.92
N CYS A 143 10.57 -1.72 5.61
CA CYS A 143 9.42 -2.32 4.95
C CYS A 143 9.44 -3.84 5.07
N SER A 144 10.62 -4.45 4.90
CA SER A 144 10.74 -5.90 4.98
C SER A 144 10.47 -6.44 6.39
N PHE A 145 10.91 -5.70 7.42
CA PHE A 145 10.63 -6.02 8.82
C PHE A 145 9.11 -6.00 9.09
N LEU A 146 8.42 -4.97 8.61
CA LEU A 146 6.96 -4.85 8.78
C LEU A 146 6.18 -5.95 8.06
N LEU A 147 6.68 -6.41 6.91
CA LEU A 147 6.03 -7.42 6.08
C LEU A 147 6.39 -8.88 6.47
N ASP A 148 7.09 -9.09 7.59
CA ASP A 148 7.67 -10.40 8.01
C ASP A 148 8.38 -11.13 6.85
N SER A 149 8.97 -10.36 5.94
CA SER A 149 9.71 -10.89 4.82
C SER A 149 11.16 -11.09 5.24
N LYS A 150 11.73 -12.27 4.96
CA LYS A 150 13.15 -12.54 5.20
C LYS A 150 14.00 -11.49 4.48
N CYS A 151 14.57 -10.56 5.23
CA CYS A 151 15.44 -9.53 4.69
C CYS A 151 16.80 -9.62 5.35
N GLU A 152 17.78 -10.07 4.58
CA GLU A 152 19.18 -9.94 4.93
C GLU A 152 19.62 -8.50 4.63
N SER A 153 19.31 -7.59 5.55
CA SER A 153 19.73 -6.19 5.48
C SER A 153 20.77 -5.90 6.56
N LYS A 154 21.85 -5.22 6.18
CA LYS A 154 22.86 -4.70 7.14
C LYS A 154 22.29 -3.66 8.11
N TYR A 155 21.13 -3.07 7.81
CA TYR A 155 20.47 -2.05 8.64
C TYR A 155 19.38 -2.59 9.55
N ILE A 156 19.23 -3.92 9.63
CA ILE A 156 18.15 -4.55 10.42
C ILE A 156 18.30 -4.23 11.92
N ALA A 157 19.53 -4.12 12.42
CA ALA A 157 19.80 -3.81 13.82
C ALA A 157 19.43 -2.36 14.16
N GLU A 158 19.71 -1.43 13.25
CA GLU A 158 19.36 -0.02 13.37
C GLU A 158 17.85 0.19 13.30
N VAL A 159 17.18 -0.49 12.36
CA VAL A 159 15.73 -0.52 12.26
C VAL A 159 15.10 -1.06 13.55
N ALA A 160 15.58 -2.21 14.06
CA ALA A 160 15.09 -2.76 15.32
C ALA A 160 15.33 -1.81 16.50
N SER A 161 16.50 -1.15 16.55
CA SER A 161 16.81 -0.15 17.57
C SER A 161 15.87 1.05 17.53
N TYR A 162 15.47 1.49 16.34
CA TYR A 162 14.48 2.55 16.19
C TYR A 162 13.10 2.09 16.66
N ILE A 163 12.66 0.89 16.28
CA ILE A 163 11.35 0.36 16.70
C ILE A 163 11.26 0.22 18.22
N ILE A 164 12.31 -0.27 18.87
CA ILE A 164 12.41 -0.33 20.34
C ILE A 164 12.33 1.08 20.95
N SER A 165 12.92 2.09 20.31
CA SER A 165 12.85 3.47 20.80
C SER A 165 11.45 4.09 20.75
N LEU A 166 10.50 3.47 20.04
CA LEU A 166 9.11 3.91 19.94
C LEU A 166 8.24 3.40 21.09
N GLU A 167 8.80 2.69 22.08
CA GLU A 167 8.03 2.13 23.19
C GLU A 167 7.12 3.18 23.87
N GLY A 168 5.82 2.88 23.96
CA GLY A 168 4.79 3.73 24.54
C GLY A 168 4.26 4.84 23.62
N THR A 169 4.71 4.92 22.37
CA THR A 169 4.29 5.95 21.41
C THR A 169 3.14 5.49 20.51
N GLU A 170 2.45 6.45 19.88
CA GLU A 170 1.42 6.16 18.86
C GLU A 170 2.03 5.50 17.61
N ASP A 171 3.28 5.82 17.28
CA ASP A 171 3.99 5.21 16.15
C ASP A 171 4.27 3.70 16.40
N GLN A 172 4.50 3.27 17.65
CA GLN A 172 4.61 1.85 18.00
C GLN A 172 3.29 1.12 17.77
N LYS A 173 2.16 1.65 18.28
CA LYS A 173 0.84 1.02 18.11
C LYS A 173 0.51 0.80 16.64
N ARG A 174 0.85 1.80 15.81
CA ARG A 174 0.66 1.71 14.36
C ARG A 174 1.54 0.62 13.72
N ILE A 175 2.79 0.48 14.14
CA ILE A 175 3.67 -0.61 13.67
C ILE A 175 3.09 -1.97 14.06
N GLU A 176 2.58 -2.12 15.28
CA GLU A 176 1.91 -3.34 15.73
C GLU A 176 0.67 -3.64 14.88
N GLU A 177 -0.18 -2.63 14.62
CA GLU A 177 -1.36 -2.76 13.77
C GLU A 177 -1.05 -3.25 12.34
N ILE A 178 0.02 -2.70 11.75
CA ILE A 178 0.55 -3.10 10.43
C ILE A 178 0.98 -4.56 10.48
N THR A 179 1.82 -4.91 11.46
CA THR A 179 2.45 -6.23 11.53
C THR A 179 1.40 -7.32 11.81
N GLU A 180 0.44 -7.07 12.71
CA GLU A 180 -0.72 -7.95 12.92
C GLU A 180 -1.56 -8.14 11.66
N GLY A 181 -1.75 -7.07 10.88
CA GLY A 181 -2.45 -7.12 9.60
C GLY A 181 -1.75 -8.06 8.62
N VAL A 182 -0.42 -7.99 8.53
CA VAL A 182 0.35 -8.90 7.68
C VAL A 182 0.16 -10.35 8.13
N TYR A 183 0.29 -10.67 9.42
CA TYR A 183 0.14 -12.04 9.92
C TYR A 183 -1.25 -12.66 9.72
N GLN A 184 -2.31 -11.85 9.68
CA GLN A 184 -3.68 -12.36 9.48
C GLN A 184 -4.01 -12.70 8.02
N TYR A 185 -3.24 -12.17 7.07
CA TYR A 185 -3.55 -12.25 5.64
C TYR A 185 -2.36 -12.71 4.75
N ALA A 186 -1.22 -13.09 5.37
CA ALA A 186 -0.10 -13.80 4.74
C ALA A 186 -0.27 -15.32 4.81
#